data_AF-H8WFL6-F1
#
_entry.id   AF-H8WFL6-F1
#
_cell.length_a   1.000
_cell.length_b   1.000
_cell.length_c   1.000
_cell.angle_alpha   90.00
_cell.angle_beta   90.00
_cell.angle_gamma   90.00
#
_symmetry.space_group_name_H-M   'P 1'
#
loop_
_entity.id
_entity.type
_entity.pdbx_description
1 polymer ?
#
loop_
_entity_poly.entity_id
_entity_poly.type
_entity_poly.pdbx_seq_one_letter_code
_entity_poly.pdbx_strand_id
1 'polypeptide(L)'
;HTDVLDAITTYLGIGSYRERPEERRQEWLLSELNGKRPLFGPDLPKTEEVADVLDTFHVIAELPADNFGAYIISMATAPSDVLAVELLQRECHVKTPLRVVPLFEKLADLEAAPAALARLFSIDWYRQRINGKQEVMIGYSDSGKDAGRLSAAWQLYKAQEELIKVAKDFGVKLTMFHGRGGTVGRGGGPTHLAILSQPPDTIHGSLRVTVQGEVIEQSFGEEHLCFRTLQRFTAATLEHGMHPPNAPKPEWRALLDEMAVVATEEYRSIVFKEPRFVEYFRLATPETEYGRMNIGSRPSKRKPSGGIESLRAIPWIFAWTQTRFHLPVWLGFGAAFKHILQKDIRNLHMLQEMYNEWPFFRVTIDLVEMVFAKGNPGIAALYDKLLVSEDLQPLGEKLRANYEETQKLLLQVAGHRDLLEGDPYLKQRLRLRDAYITTLNVCQAYTLKRIRDPDYHVALRPHLSKEIMDSSKPAAELVKLNPASEYAPGLEDTLILTMKGIA
;
A
#
# COMPACT_ATOMS: atom_id res chain seq x y z
N HIS A 1 9.40 16.49 -9.26
CA HIS A 1 10.81 16.85 -9.53
C HIS A 1 11.08 17.09 -11.00
N THR A 2 10.73 16.16 -11.89
CA THR A 2 10.84 16.33 -13.36
C THR A 2 10.25 17.66 -13.82
N ASP A 3 9.07 18.04 -13.32
CA ASP A 3 8.37 19.29 -13.65
C ASP A 3 9.17 20.55 -13.28
N VAL A 4 9.90 20.50 -12.15
CA VAL A 4 10.80 21.59 -11.73
C VAL A 4 11.99 21.68 -12.67
N LEU A 5 12.63 20.54 -12.98
CA LEU A 5 13.76 20.50 -13.91
C LEU A 5 13.36 20.90 -15.34
N ASP A 6 12.13 20.56 -15.76
CA ASP A 6 11.57 20.95 -17.05
C ASP A 6 11.31 22.45 -17.14
N ALA A 7 10.77 23.05 -16.06
CA ALA A 7 10.64 24.51 -15.95
C ALA A 7 12.00 25.21 -16.02
N ILE A 8 13.01 24.71 -15.29
CA ILE A 8 14.38 25.24 -15.30
C ILE A 8 15.00 25.15 -16.70
N THR A 9 15.00 23.96 -17.30
CA THR A 9 15.64 23.72 -18.61
C THR A 9 14.98 24.51 -19.73
N THR A 10 13.65 24.66 -19.68
CA THR A 10 12.90 25.50 -20.63
C THR A 10 13.22 26.98 -20.43
N TYR A 11 13.25 27.47 -19.18
CA TYR A 11 13.57 28.87 -18.86
C TYR A 11 14.98 29.26 -19.32
N LEU A 12 15.95 28.37 -19.14
CA LEU A 12 17.34 28.58 -19.57
C LEU A 12 17.56 28.43 -21.09
N GLY A 13 16.52 28.05 -21.85
CA GLY A 13 16.62 27.85 -23.30
C GLY A 13 17.42 26.62 -23.72
N ILE A 14 17.56 25.62 -22.83
CA ILE A 14 18.32 24.38 -23.09
C ILE A 14 17.43 23.17 -23.40
N GLY A 15 16.17 23.42 -23.79
CA GLY A 15 15.17 22.42 -24.18
C GLY A 15 14.33 21.90 -23.00
N SER A 16 13.43 20.95 -23.28
CA SER A 16 12.59 20.31 -22.26
C SER A 16 13.30 19.12 -21.62
N TYR A 17 13.46 19.12 -20.30
CA TYR A 17 13.95 17.96 -19.55
C TYR A 17 12.99 16.76 -19.65
N ARG A 18 11.68 17.02 -19.68
CA ARG A 18 10.65 15.97 -19.73
C ARG A 18 10.73 15.14 -20.99
N GLU A 19 11.03 15.75 -22.13
CA GLU A 19 11.14 15.07 -23.43
C GLU A 19 12.43 14.27 -23.60
N ARG A 20 13.43 14.47 -22.72
CA ARG A 20 14.70 13.75 -22.83
C ARG A 20 14.53 12.26 -22.47
N PRO A 21 15.16 11.35 -23.23
CA PRO A 21 15.26 9.95 -22.82
C PRO A 21 16.15 9.81 -21.56
N GLU A 22 16.03 8.69 -20.87
CA GLU A 22 16.66 8.45 -19.56
C GLU A 22 18.19 8.67 -19.59
N GLU A 23 18.87 8.21 -20.64
CA GLU A 23 20.31 8.38 -20.78
C GLU A 23 20.69 9.87 -20.89
N ARG A 24 19.92 10.65 -21.64
CA ARG A 24 20.14 12.11 -21.79
C ARG A 24 19.81 12.87 -20.52
N ARG A 25 18.85 12.39 -19.73
CA ARG A 25 18.58 12.94 -18.39
C ARG A 25 19.75 12.69 -17.47
N GLN A 26 20.29 11.47 -17.42
CA GLN A 26 21.46 11.13 -16.61
C GLN A 26 22.68 11.96 -17.03
N GLU A 27 23.01 12.02 -18.34
CA GLU A 27 24.15 12.80 -18.86
C GLU A 27 24.08 14.26 -18.41
N TRP A 28 22.92 14.90 -18.57
CA TRP A 28 22.73 16.28 -18.17
C TRP A 28 22.81 16.47 -16.65
N LEU A 29 22.10 15.65 -15.88
CA LEU A 29 22.15 15.71 -14.42
C LEU A 29 23.58 15.55 -13.89
N LEU A 30 24.36 14.61 -14.45
CA LEU A 30 25.75 14.40 -14.06
C LEU A 30 26.66 15.56 -14.46
N SER A 31 26.41 16.19 -15.62
CA SER A 31 27.11 17.42 -16.01
C SER A 31 26.87 18.53 -14.99
N GLU A 32 25.61 18.77 -14.59
CA GLU A 32 25.28 19.80 -13.60
C GLU A 32 25.81 19.45 -12.20
N LEU A 33 25.70 18.19 -11.77
CA LEU A 33 26.16 17.71 -10.46
C LEU A 33 27.70 17.80 -10.29
N ASN A 34 28.47 17.60 -11.36
CA ASN A 34 29.92 17.83 -11.36
C ASN A 34 30.30 19.30 -11.57
N GLY A 35 29.41 20.08 -12.17
CA GLY A 35 29.56 21.53 -12.32
C GLY A 35 29.52 22.27 -10.99
N LYS A 36 30.13 23.46 -10.97
CA LYS A 36 30.12 24.40 -9.82
C LYS A 36 29.25 25.64 -10.05
N ARG A 37 28.67 25.75 -11.25
CA ARG A 37 27.82 26.88 -11.63
C ARG A 37 26.42 26.67 -11.02
N PRO A 38 25.83 27.68 -10.35
CA PRO A 38 24.43 27.64 -9.97
C PRO A 38 23.50 27.52 -11.18
N LEU A 39 22.47 26.70 -11.08
CA LEU A 39 21.62 26.33 -12.19
C LEU A 39 20.52 27.36 -12.46
N PHE A 40 19.86 27.87 -11.41
CA PHE A 40 18.76 28.84 -11.55
C PHE A 40 18.84 29.96 -10.51
N GLY A 41 18.24 31.11 -10.83
CA GLY A 41 18.13 32.28 -9.97
C GLY A 41 16.71 32.48 -9.41
N PRO A 42 16.49 33.56 -8.65
CA PRO A 42 15.18 33.90 -8.08
C PRO A 42 14.14 34.28 -9.14
N ASP A 43 14.57 34.52 -10.37
CA ASP A 43 13.78 34.94 -11.54
C ASP A 43 13.10 33.79 -12.29
N LEU A 44 13.34 32.53 -11.91
CA LEU A 44 12.66 31.37 -12.48
C LEU A 44 11.13 31.50 -12.32
N PRO A 45 10.33 31.49 -13.41
CA PRO A 45 8.88 31.45 -13.31
C PRO A 45 8.41 30.13 -12.70
N LYS A 46 7.53 30.19 -11.71
CA LYS A 46 7.05 29.01 -10.95
C LYS A 46 5.53 28.90 -11.06
N THR A 47 5.05 27.70 -11.36
CA THR A 47 3.67 27.32 -11.05
C THR A 47 3.55 27.04 -9.54
N GLU A 48 2.32 26.93 -9.03
CA GLU A 48 2.07 26.58 -7.62
C GLU A 48 2.78 25.27 -7.23
N GLU A 49 2.68 24.22 -8.06
CA GLU A 49 3.33 22.93 -7.82
C GLU A 49 4.87 23.01 -7.86
N VAL A 50 5.43 23.83 -8.76
CA VAL A 50 6.89 24.04 -8.83
C VAL A 50 7.39 24.82 -7.61
N ALA A 51 6.63 25.85 -7.19
CA ALA A 51 6.95 26.62 -5.99
C ALA A 51 6.93 25.73 -4.75
N ASP A 52 5.88 24.93 -4.54
CA ASP A 52 5.75 24.03 -3.39
C ASP A 52 6.95 23.07 -3.24
N VAL A 53 7.43 22.50 -4.36
CA VAL A 53 8.62 21.62 -4.34
C VAL A 53 9.90 22.37 -3.96
N LEU A 54 10.11 23.56 -4.53
CA LEU A 54 11.30 24.37 -4.23
C LEU A 54 11.27 24.89 -2.78
N ASP A 55 10.11 25.36 -2.32
CA ASP A 55 9.91 25.88 -0.96
C ASP A 55 10.05 24.76 0.08
N THR A 56 9.66 23.53 -0.25
CA THR A 56 9.97 22.36 0.57
C THR A 56 11.48 22.20 0.79
N PHE A 57 12.30 22.37 -0.26
CA PHE A 57 13.76 22.31 -0.10
C PHE A 57 14.32 23.51 0.65
N HIS A 58 13.74 24.71 0.50
CA HIS A 58 14.14 25.88 1.30
C HIS A 58 13.90 25.64 2.80
N VAL A 59 12.76 25.08 3.18
CA VAL A 59 12.48 24.68 4.58
C VAL A 59 13.51 23.66 5.09
N ILE A 60 13.88 22.68 4.26
CA ILE A 60 14.92 21.71 4.61
C ILE A 60 16.29 22.39 4.79
N ALA A 61 16.61 23.41 3.97
CA ALA A 61 17.87 24.13 4.05
C ALA A 61 17.98 25.05 5.29
N GLU A 62 16.85 25.55 5.80
CA GLU A 62 16.78 26.47 6.94
C GLU A 62 16.77 25.76 8.30
N LEU A 63 16.24 24.53 8.36
CA LEU A 63 16.09 23.80 9.60
C LEU A 63 17.31 22.91 9.96
N PRO A 64 17.53 22.63 11.26
CA PRO A 64 18.55 21.69 11.69
C PRO A 64 18.44 20.31 11.02
N ALA A 65 19.56 19.74 10.59
CA ALA A 65 19.60 18.51 9.81
C ALA A 65 19.06 17.28 10.56
N ASP A 66 19.15 17.27 11.89
CA ASP A 66 18.66 16.22 12.78
C ASP A 66 17.12 16.18 12.92
N ASN A 67 16.41 17.21 12.44
CA ASN A 67 14.96 17.18 12.30
C ASN A 67 14.47 16.21 11.22
N PHE A 68 15.37 15.78 10.32
CA PHE A 68 14.99 15.06 9.11
C PHE A 68 15.63 13.68 9.01
N GLY A 69 14.88 12.77 8.39
CA GLY A 69 15.35 11.44 8.02
C GLY A 69 15.80 11.37 6.56
N ALA A 70 14.93 10.80 5.73
CA ALA A 70 15.16 10.56 4.30
C ALA A 70 14.27 11.47 3.45
N TYR A 71 14.75 11.82 2.26
CA TYR A 71 13.90 12.32 1.18
C TYR A 71 13.44 11.14 0.31
N ILE A 72 12.15 10.80 0.38
CA ILE A 72 11.60 9.63 -0.33
C ILE A 72 10.97 10.07 -1.64
N ILE A 73 11.32 9.39 -2.73
CA ILE A 73 10.77 9.62 -4.06
C ILE A 73 9.71 8.56 -4.34
N SER A 74 8.44 8.91 -4.18
CA SER A 74 7.34 8.05 -4.65
C SER A 74 7.34 7.94 -6.17
N MET A 75 6.88 6.80 -6.70
CA MET A 75 6.91 6.47 -8.13
C MET A 75 8.30 6.56 -8.75
N ALA A 76 9.34 6.15 -8.03
CA ALA A 76 10.68 6.09 -8.61
C ALA A 76 10.73 4.98 -9.67
N THR A 77 11.29 5.31 -10.84
CA THR A 77 11.35 4.42 -12.00
C THR A 77 12.78 4.24 -12.53
N ALA A 78 13.64 5.24 -12.37
CA ALA A 78 14.94 5.26 -13.00
C ALA A 78 16.01 6.01 -12.17
N PRO A 79 17.31 5.84 -12.48
CA PRO A 79 18.40 6.58 -11.83
C PRO A 79 18.23 8.09 -11.88
N SER A 80 17.70 8.65 -12.97
CA SER A 80 17.50 10.09 -13.10
C SER A 80 16.56 10.67 -12.04
N ASP A 81 15.59 9.90 -11.54
CA ASP A 81 14.69 10.35 -10.47
C ASP A 81 15.47 10.66 -9.19
N VAL A 82 16.42 9.81 -8.83
CA VAL A 82 17.30 9.98 -7.66
C VAL A 82 18.26 11.15 -7.86
N LEU A 83 18.94 11.19 -9.01
CA LEU A 83 19.90 12.24 -9.33
C LEU A 83 19.24 13.63 -9.44
N ALA A 84 17.99 13.70 -9.91
CA ALA A 84 17.20 14.92 -9.95
C ALA A 84 17.01 15.54 -8.55
N VAL A 85 16.70 14.72 -7.55
CA VAL A 85 16.55 15.20 -6.17
C VAL A 85 17.89 15.60 -5.57
N GLU A 86 18.96 14.85 -5.81
CA GLU A 86 20.31 15.25 -5.38
C GLU A 86 20.70 16.62 -5.94
N LEU A 87 20.39 16.89 -7.22
CA LEU A 87 20.62 18.18 -7.85
C LEU A 87 19.77 19.28 -7.19
N LEU A 88 18.47 19.07 -7.02
CA LEU A 88 17.57 20.07 -6.42
C LEU A 88 17.93 20.38 -4.97
N GLN A 89 18.36 19.39 -4.16
CA GLN A 89 18.86 19.66 -2.80
C GLN A 89 20.08 20.59 -2.82
N ARG A 90 21.01 20.37 -3.76
CA ARG A 90 22.20 21.22 -3.91
C ARG A 90 21.82 22.64 -4.35
N GLU A 91 20.99 22.75 -5.38
CA GLU A 91 20.60 24.05 -5.94
C GLU A 91 19.71 24.88 -5.00
N CYS A 92 18.95 24.22 -4.12
CA CYS A 92 18.20 24.89 -3.06
C CYS A 92 19.02 25.09 -1.77
N HIS A 93 20.35 24.94 -1.86
CA HIS A 93 21.32 25.22 -0.79
C HIS A 93 21.14 24.38 0.50
N VAL A 94 20.63 23.16 0.39
CA VAL A 94 20.59 22.23 1.53
C VAL A 94 22.02 21.84 1.91
N LYS A 95 22.56 22.46 2.96
CA LYS A 95 23.97 22.32 3.38
C LYS A 95 24.35 20.89 3.75
N THR A 96 23.43 20.15 4.34
CA THR A 96 23.56 18.73 4.69
C THR A 96 22.45 17.97 3.98
N PRO A 97 22.64 17.58 2.71
CA PRO A 97 21.57 17.01 1.93
C PRO A 97 21.08 15.69 2.53
N LEU A 98 19.76 15.50 2.56
CA LEU A 98 19.12 14.29 3.05
C LEU A 98 19.49 13.12 2.15
N ARG A 99 19.51 11.91 2.73
CA ARG A 99 19.64 10.69 1.92
C ARG A 99 18.42 10.53 1.03
N VAL A 100 18.64 10.28 -0.25
CA VAL A 100 17.57 10.10 -1.24
C VAL A 100 17.21 8.61 -1.32
N VAL A 101 15.91 8.33 -1.17
CA VAL A 101 15.37 6.97 -1.08
C VAL A 101 14.35 6.75 -2.19
N PRO A 102 14.66 5.97 -3.24
CA PRO A 102 13.67 5.61 -4.25
C PRO A 102 12.62 4.66 -3.64
N LEU A 103 11.34 4.95 -3.89
CA LEU A 103 10.22 4.05 -3.60
C LEU A 103 9.72 3.44 -4.91
N PHE A 104 10.00 2.14 -5.09
CA PHE A 104 9.51 1.36 -6.22
C PHE A 104 8.12 0.80 -5.92
N GLU A 105 7.14 1.15 -6.75
CA GLU A 105 5.70 0.93 -6.46
C GLU A 105 4.99 0.02 -7.46
N LYS A 106 5.40 -0.05 -8.73
CA LYS A 106 4.80 -0.97 -9.72
C LYS A 106 5.67 -2.21 -9.91
N LEU A 107 5.08 -3.23 -10.52
CA LEU A 107 5.78 -4.48 -10.82
C LEU A 107 7.00 -4.24 -11.72
N ALA A 108 6.83 -3.46 -12.79
CA ALA A 108 7.91 -3.12 -13.71
C ALA A 108 9.03 -2.30 -13.02
N ASP A 109 8.67 -1.43 -12.08
CA ASP A 109 9.64 -0.63 -11.34
C ASP A 109 10.47 -1.53 -10.40
N LEU A 110 9.84 -2.51 -9.76
CA LEU A 110 10.53 -3.52 -8.93
C LEU A 110 11.43 -4.44 -9.75
N GLU A 111 11.04 -4.80 -10.98
CA GLU A 111 11.87 -5.56 -11.92
C GLU A 111 13.11 -4.77 -12.36
N ALA A 112 12.94 -3.46 -12.62
CA ALA A 112 14.03 -2.57 -13.04
C ALA A 112 14.92 -2.08 -11.88
N ALA A 113 14.46 -2.17 -10.63
CA ALA A 113 15.14 -1.62 -9.47
C ALA A 113 16.61 -2.07 -9.30
N PRO A 114 16.98 -3.36 -9.47
CA PRO A 114 18.39 -3.78 -9.37
C PRO A 114 19.29 -3.11 -10.41
N ALA A 115 18.80 -2.99 -11.66
CA ALA A 115 19.55 -2.33 -12.74
C ALA A 115 19.70 -0.82 -12.48
N ALA A 116 18.64 -0.17 -11.97
CA ALA A 116 18.68 1.23 -11.60
C ALA A 116 19.71 1.51 -10.49
N LEU A 117 19.75 0.67 -9.44
CA LEU A 117 20.77 0.82 -8.39
C LEU A 117 22.18 0.48 -8.87
N ALA A 118 22.36 -0.57 -9.68
CA ALA A 118 23.67 -0.90 -10.24
C ALA A 118 24.21 0.28 -11.06
N ARG A 119 23.34 0.95 -11.84
CA ARG A 119 23.70 2.16 -12.58
C ARG A 119 24.06 3.30 -11.63
N LEU A 120 23.27 3.58 -10.60
CA LEU A 120 23.59 4.60 -9.60
C LEU A 120 24.93 4.32 -8.90
N PHE A 121 25.17 3.08 -8.49
CA PHE A 121 26.42 2.68 -7.84
C PHE A 121 27.62 2.65 -8.80
N SER A 122 27.41 2.64 -10.12
CA SER A 122 28.49 2.80 -11.10
C SER A 122 28.93 4.26 -11.32
N ILE A 123 28.19 5.23 -10.78
CA ILE A 123 28.48 6.65 -10.92
C ILE A 123 29.36 7.12 -9.75
N ASP A 124 30.59 7.54 -10.04
CA ASP A 124 31.57 7.96 -9.02
C ASP A 124 31.05 9.08 -8.12
N TRP A 125 30.42 10.12 -8.69
CA TRP A 125 29.82 11.21 -7.94
C TRP A 125 28.81 10.70 -6.90
N TYR A 126 27.94 9.77 -7.31
CA TYR A 126 26.90 9.22 -6.44
C TYR A 126 27.48 8.32 -5.36
N ARG A 127 28.46 7.46 -5.69
CA ARG A 127 29.16 6.61 -4.70
C ARG A 127 29.80 7.45 -3.60
N GLN A 128 30.48 8.54 -3.97
CA GLN A 128 31.09 9.47 -3.01
C GLN A 128 30.00 10.13 -2.15
N ARG A 129 28.91 10.58 -2.77
CA ARG A 129 27.78 11.23 -2.10
C ARG A 129 27.12 10.35 -1.04
N ILE A 130 26.89 9.07 -1.32
CA ILE A 130 26.20 8.14 -0.40
C ILE A 130 27.13 7.51 0.66
N ASN A 131 28.45 7.64 0.49
CA ASN A 131 29.47 7.17 1.43
C ASN A 131 29.22 5.73 1.92
N GLY A 132 28.99 4.83 0.97
CA GLY A 132 28.80 3.40 1.23
C GLY A 132 27.47 2.99 1.87
N LYS A 133 26.46 3.87 1.93
CA LYS A 133 25.13 3.54 2.47
C LYS A 133 24.00 3.97 1.54
N GLN A 134 23.11 3.03 1.20
CA GLN A 134 21.89 3.31 0.42
C GLN A 134 20.67 2.82 1.19
N GLU A 135 19.57 3.55 1.13
CA GLU A 135 18.27 3.08 1.58
C GLU A 135 17.30 3.03 0.39
N VAL A 136 16.48 1.98 0.31
CA VAL A 136 15.45 1.78 -0.71
C VAL A 136 14.13 1.50 -0.03
N MET A 137 13.04 2.12 -0.49
CA MET A 137 11.72 1.84 0.02
C MET A 137 10.97 0.90 -0.94
N ILE A 138 10.24 -0.07 -0.36
CA ILE A 138 9.41 -1.01 -1.11
C ILE A 138 7.94 -0.88 -0.71
N GLY A 139 7.05 -0.74 -1.71
CA GLY A 139 5.62 -0.49 -1.51
C GLY A 139 4.73 -1.72 -1.72
N TYR A 140 4.27 -2.36 -0.64
CA TYR A 140 3.44 -3.58 -0.76
C TYR A 140 2.03 -3.31 -1.29
N SER A 141 1.37 -2.28 -0.74
CA SER A 141 -0.01 -1.96 -1.11
C SER A 141 -0.11 -1.39 -2.53
N ASP A 142 0.87 -0.57 -2.91
CA ASP A 142 0.93 0.03 -4.25
C ASP A 142 1.23 -1.02 -5.31
N SER A 143 2.20 -1.92 -5.07
CA SER A 143 2.49 -3.05 -5.98
C SER A 143 1.32 -4.02 -6.06
N GLY A 144 0.66 -4.30 -4.92
CA GLY A 144 -0.53 -5.13 -4.89
C GLY A 144 -1.72 -4.53 -5.65
N LYS A 145 -1.82 -3.19 -5.73
CA LYS A 145 -2.83 -2.50 -6.54
C LYS A 145 -2.52 -2.57 -8.04
N ASP A 146 -1.25 -2.68 -8.42
CA ASP A 146 -0.83 -2.76 -9.83
C ASP A 146 -1.04 -4.16 -10.43
N ALA A 147 -0.71 -5.22 -9.70
CA ALA A 147 -0.59 -6.57 -10.25
C ALA A 147 -1.25 -7.68 -9.40
N GLY A 148 -1.97 -7.33 -8.33
CA GLY A 148 -2.47 -8.31 -7.36
C GLY A 148 -1.40 -8.71 -6.34
N ARG A 149 -1.88 -9.17 -5.18
CA ARG A 149 -1.03 -9.31 -3.99
C ARG A 149 -0.01 -10.44 -4.08
N LEU A 150 -0.34 -11.58 -4.70
CA LEU A 150 0.58 -12.71 -4.87
C LEU A 150 1.80 -12.31 -5.70
N SER A 151 1.55 -11.76 -6.88
CA SER A 151 2.58 -11.32 -7.83
C SER A 151 3.46 -10.22 -7.23
N ALA A 152 2.84 -9.25 -6.56
CA ALA A 152 3.57 -8.20 -5.85
C ALA A 152 4.48 -8.77 -4.75
N ALA A 153 4.00 -9.69 -3.92
CA ALA A 153 4.80 -10.30 -2.86
C ALA A 153 5.98 -11.10 -3.43
N TRP A 154 5.77 -11.87 -4.51
CA TRP A 154 6.83 -12.63 -5.14
C TRP A 154 7.88 -11.74 -5.81
N GLN A 155 7.45 -10.71 -6.53
CA GLN A 155 8.38 -9.77 -7.16
C GLN A 155 9.16 -8.95 -6.12
N LEU A 156 8.55 -8.59 -4.99
CA LEU A 156 9.24 -7.95 -3.87
C LEU A 156 10.31 -8.85 -3.25
N TYR A 157 10.06 -10.16 -3.14
CA TYR A 157 11.06 -11.11 -2.66
C TYR A 157 12.25 -11.17 -3.61
N LYS A 158 12.01 -11.37 -4.92
CA LYS A 158 13.06 -11.41 -5.95
C LYS A 158 13.84 -10.10 -6.05
N ALA A 159 13.16 -8.95 -6.04
CA ALA A 159 13.80 -7.65 -6.12
C ALA A 159 14.76 -7.44 -4.93
N GLN A 160 14.36 -7.81 -3.71
CA GLN A 160 15.23 -7.70 -2.55
C GLN A 160 16.48 -8.60 -2.65
N GLU A 161 16.34 -9.83 -3.16
CA GLU A 161 17.48 -10.74 -3.41
C GLU A 161 18.47 -10.17 -4.43
N GLU A 162 17.99 -9.54 -5.50
CA GLU A 162 18.87 -8.95 -6.51
C GLU A 162 19.49 -7.64 -6.03
N LEU A 163 18.72 -6.79 -5.34
CA LEU A 163 19.21 -5.53 -4.77
C LEU A 163 20.34 -5.77 -3.76
N ILE A 164 20.24 -6.81 -2.92
CA ILE A 164 21.32 -7.11 -1.96
C ILE A 164 22.58 -7.64 -2.65
N LYS A 165 22.45 -8.43 -3.73
CA LYS A 165 23.59 -8.86 -4.54
C LYS A 165 24.31 -7.66 -5.16
N VAL A 166 23.55 -6.78 -5.82
CA VAL A 166 24.10 -5.54 -6.40
C VAL A 166 24.78 -4.68 -5.33
N ALA A 167 24.16 -4.51 -4.15
CA ALA A 167 24.77 -3.74 -3.08
C ALA A 167 26.10 -4.36 -2.59
N LYS A 168 26.18 -5.68 -2.47
CA LYS A 168 27.42 -6.40 -2.12
C LYS A 168 28.51 -6.21 -3.16
N ASP A 169 28.19 -6.33 -4.45
CA ASP A 169 29.16 -6.18 -5.55
C ASP A 169 29.82 -4.80 -5.56
N PHE A 170 29.09 -3.76 -5.13
CA PHE A 170 29.59 -2.39 -5.05
C PHE A 170 30.09 -1.98 -3.65
N GLY A 171 30.05 -2.88 -2.65
CA GLY A 171 30.46 -2.60 -1.28
C GLY A 171 29.57 -1.57 -0.57
N VAL A 172 28.28 -1.53 -0.90
CA VAL A 172 27.29 -0.60 -0.32
C VAL A 172 26.47 -1.33 0.74
N LYS A 173 26.33 -0.73 1.93
CA LYS A 173 25.37 -1.18 2.94
C LYS A 173 23.97 -0.72 2.52
N LEU A 174 23.13 -1.68 2.16
CA LEU A 174 21.73 -1.44 1.79
C LEU A 174 20.81 -1.58 3.01
N THR A 175 19.92 -0.62 3.21
CA THR A 175 18.82 -0.69 4.18
C THR A 175 17.49 -0.73 3.42
N MET A 176 16.67 -1.75 3.68
CA MET A 176 15.30 -1.82 3.16
C MET A 176 14.34 -1.05 4.08
N PHE A 177 13.59 -0.12 3.50
CA PHE A 177 12.47 0.53 4.15
C PHE A 177 11.14 -0.13 3.71
N HIS A 178 10.54 -0.89 4.61
CA HIS A 178 9.29 -1.59 4.37
C HIS A 178 8.10 -0.62 4.49
N GLY A 179 7.44 -0.36 3.36
CA GLY A 179 6.24 0.45 3.26
C GLY A 179 4.99 -0.21 3.84
N ARG A 180 3.85 0.47 3.72
CA ARG A 180 2.56 0.00 4.28
C ARG A 180 2.01 -1.25 3.58
N GLY A 181 1.29 -2.05 4.35
CA GLY A 181 0.56 -3.23 3.86
C GLY A 181 1.39 -4.50 3.73
N GLY A 182 2.68 -4.48 4.05
CA GLY A 182 3.49 -5.71 4.15
C GLY A 182 3.09 -6.56 5.35
N THR A 183 3.46 -7.85 5.33
CA THR A 183 3.36 -8.76 6.48
C THR A 183 4.07 -8.20 7.71
N VAL A 184 5.22 -7.53 7.49
CA VAL A 184 6.03 -6.87 8.52
C VAL A 184 5.28 -5.75 9.26
N GLY A 185 4.41 -5.00 8.57
CA GLY A 185 3.76 -3.79 9.12
C GLY A 185 2.33 -3.97 9.65
N ARG A 186 1.72 -5.16 9.48
CA ARG A 186 0.28 -5.34 9.72
C ARG A 186 -0.12 -6.07 11.00
N GLY A 187 0.83 -6.60 11.77
CA GLY A 187 0.57 -7.24 13.07
C GLY A 187 -0.51 -8.34 13.06
N GLY A 188 -0.91 -8.80 11.88
CA GLY A 188 -2.01 -9.75 11.67
C GLY A 188 -1.55 -11.20 11.54
N GLY A 189 -0.25 -11.42 11.35
CA GLY A 189 0.47 -12.64 11.71
C GLY A 189 1.63 -12.26 12.63
N PRO A 190 2.46 -13.21 13.09
CA PRO A 190 3.60 -12.89 13.93
C PRO A 190 4.58 -11.98 13.15
N THR A 191 4.57 -10.66 13.38
CA THR A 191 5.54 -9.71 12.78
C THR A 191 6.97 -10.19 12.96
N HIS A 192 7.23 -10.93 14.05
CA HIS A 192 8.46 -11.66 14.28
C HIS A 192 8.81 -12.58 13.09
N LEU A 193 7.94 -13.52 12.73
CA LEU A 193 8.15 -14.45 11.62
C LEU A 193 8.23 -13.72 10.27
N ALA A 194 7.47 -12.62 10.09
CA ALA A 194 7.54 -11.82 8.87
C ALA A 194 8.93 -11.19 8.65
N ILE A 195 9.61 -10.78 9.73
CA ILE A 195 11.00 -10.29 9.66
C ILE A 195 11.95 -11.45 9.38
N LEU A 196 11.81 -12.58 10.07
CA LEU A 196 12.61 -13.79 9.82
C LEU A 196 12.44 -14.36 8.41
N SER A 197 11.31 -14.08 7.75
CA SER A 197 11.00 -14.54 6.39
C SER A 197 11.59 -13.68 5.28
N GLN A 198 12.22 -12.54 5.60
CA GLN A 198 12.87 -11.73 4.58
C GLN A 198 14.00 -12.52 3.90
N PRO A 199 14.33 -12.24 2.62
CA PRO A 199 15.41 -12.96 1.96
C PRO A 199 16.72 -12.86 2.76
N PRO A 200 17.61 -13.86 2.67
CA PRO A 200 18.90 -13.82 3.35
C PRO A 200 19.65 -12.51 3.08
N ASP A 201 20.36 -12.01 4.09
CA ASP A 201 21.23 -10.83 3.98
C ASP A 201 20.54 -9.49 3.68
N THR A 202 19.21 -9.39 3.65
CA THR A 202 18.55 -8.11 3.34
C THR A 202 18.42 -7.14 4.51
N ILE A 203 18.65 -7.60 5.76
CA ILE A 203 18.46 -6.80 6.98
C ILE A 203 19.79 -6.31 7.56
N HIS A 204 20.78 -7.21 7.74
CA HIS A 204 22.12 -6.89 8.27
C HIS A 204 22.14 -5.85 9.42
N GLY A 205 21.29 -6.07 10.43
CA GLY A 205 21.20 -5.22 11.62
C GLY A 205 20.61 -3.83 11.41
N SER A 206 20.00 -3.54 10.25
CA SER A 206 19.37 -2.26 9.95
C SER A 206 18.00 -2.47 9.31
N LEU A 207 16.96 -2.34 10.11
CA LEU A 207 15.58 -2.49 9.69
C LEU A 207 14.84 -1.15 9.80
N ARG A 208 14.12 -0.75 8.76
CA ARG A 208 13.16 0.37 8.80
C ARG A 208 11.79 -0.13 8.35
N VAL A 209 10.77 0.08 9.19
CA VAL A 209 9.41 -0.42 8.94
C VAL A 209 8.40 0.68 9.19
N THR A 210 7.39 0.77 8.33
CA THR A 210 6.23 1.64 8.54
C THR A 210 5.31 1.02 9.59
N VAL A 211 5.15 1.69 10.74
CA VAL A 211 4.03 1.41 11.66
C VAL A 211 2.80 2.08 11.09
N GLN A 212 1.80 1.29 10.72
CA GLN A 212 0.56 1.81 10.19
C GLN A 212 -0.31 2.42 11.31
N GLY A 213 -1.00 3.53 11.01
CA GLY A 213 -1.88 4.20 11.97
C GLY A 213 -2.95 3.28 12.54
N GLU A 214 -3.52 2.38 11.72
CA GLU A 214 -4.53 1.41 12.17
C GLU A 214 -3.99 0.33 13.15
N VAL A 215 -2.67 0.24 13.35
CA VAL A 215 -2.03 -0.73 14.27
C VAL A 215 -1.27 -0.03 15.40
N ILE A 216 -1.24 1.30 15.44
CA ILE A 216 -0.45 2.06 16.42
C ILE A 216 -0.89 1.76 17.85
N GLU A 217 -2.21 1.78 18.10
CA GLU A 217 -2.80 1.51 19.41
C GLU A 217 -2.52 0.08 19.87
N GLN A 218 -2.71 -0.91 18.99
CA GLN A 218 -2.39 -2.31 19.31
C GLN A 218 -0.91 -2.51 19.63
N SER A 219 -0.03 -1.73 19.00
CA SER A 219 1.42 -1.90 19.11
C SER A 219 2.02 -1.18 20.31
N PHE A 220 1.47 0.00 20.66
CA PHE A 220 2.09 0.95 21.59
C PHE A 220 1.13 1.57 22.61
N GLY A 221 -0.18 1.33 22.53
CA GLY A 221 -1.18 1.96 23.41
C GLY A 221 -1.19 1.43 24.85
N GLU A 222 -0.64 0.23 25.07
CA GLU A 222 -0.51 -0.38 26.41
C GLU A 222 0.95 -0.74 26.68
N GLU A 223 1.41 -0.52 27.93
CA GLU A 223 2.81 -0.59 28.32
C GLU A 223 3.47 -1.96 28.04
N HIS A 224 2.80 -3.06 28.38
CA HIS A 224 3.34 -4.41 28.16
C HIS A 224 3.33 -4.77 26.67
N LEU A 225 2.32 -4.34 25.92
CA LEU A 225 2.28 -4.53 24.47
C LEU A 225 3.36 -3.71 23.76
N CYS A 226 3.58 -2.47 24.18
CA CYS A 226 4.68 -1.62 23.72
C CYS A 226 6.03 -2.33 23.92
N PHE A 227 6.30 -2.81 25.14
CA PHE A 227 7.52 -3.57 25.44
C PHE A 227 7.67 -4.80 24.53
N ARG A 228 6.61 -5.61 24.39
CA ARG A 228 6.63 -6.80 23.52
C ARG A 228 6.82 -6.44 22.04
N THR A 229 6.36 -5.27 21.62
CA THR A 229 6.58 -4.75 20.27
C THR A 229 8.04 -4.43 20.05
N LEU A 230 8.65 -3.65 20.93
CA LEU A 230 10.08 -3.34 20.84
C LEU A 230 10.93 -4.63 20.92
N GLN A 231 10.59 -5.55 21.82
CA GLN A 231 11.26 -6.83 21.98
C GLN A 231 11.27 -7.65 20.68
N ARG A 232 10.11 -7.84 20.04
CA ARG A 232 10.03 -8.70 18.84
C ARG A 232 10.76 -8.12 17.62
N PHE A 233 10.74 -6.79 17.45
CA PHE A 233 11.48 -6.14 16.36
C PHE A 233 12.98 -6.31 16.56
N THR A 234 13.48 -6.08 17.79
CA THR A 234 14.90 -6.26 18.12
C THR A 234 15.33 -7.72 17.94
N ALA A 235 14.59 -8.67 18.51
CA ALA A 235 14.93 -10.09 18.46
C ALA A 235 14.96 -10.63 17.01
N ALA A 236 13.89 -10.38 16.23
CA ALA A 236 13.81 -10.91 14.88
C ALA A 236 14.84 -10.29 13.92
N THR A 237 15.14 -9.00 14.09
CA THR A 237 16.18 -8.31 13.31
C THR A 237 17.56 -8.89 13.60
N LEU A 238 17.84 -9.17 14.87
CA LEU A 238 19.10 -9.78 15.30
C LEU A 238 19.22 -11.22 14.80
N GLU A 239 18.19 -12.04 15.01
CA GLU A 239 18.18 -13.44 14.61
C GLU A 239 18.32 -13.59 13.09
N HIS A 240 17.57 -12.84 12.28
CA HIS A 240 17.68 -12.92 10.81
C HIS A 240 19.10 -12.70 10.30
N GLY A 241 19.83 -11.76 10.92
CA GLY A 241 21.21 -11.45 10.54
C GLY A 241 22.24 -12.53 10.90
N MET A 242 21.89 -13.47 11.79
CA MET A 242 22.78 -14.56 12.23
C MET A 242 22.27 -15.95 11.82
N HIS A 243 20.97 -16.06 11.54
CA HIS A 243 20.25 -17.28 11.20
C HIS A 243 19.24 -16.95 10.09
N PRO A 244 19.71 -16.74 8.85
CA PRO A 244 18.84 -16.44 7.72
C PRO A 244 17.94 -17.65 7.38
N PRO A 245 16.77 -17.42 6.77
CA PRO A 245 15.90 -18.50 6.34
C PRO A 245 16.55 -19.31 5.20
N ASN A 246 16.09 -20.55 5.04
CA ASN A 246 16.51 -21.40 3.93
C ASN A 246 16.18 -20.73 2.59
N ALA A 247 17.10 -20.86 1.63
CA ALA A 247 16.84 -20.46 0.25
C ALA A 247 15.71 -21.32 -0.34
N PRO A 248 14.80 -20.75 -1.15
CA PRO A 248 13.75 -21.53 -1.78
C PRO A 248 14.32 -22.52 -2.81
N LYS A 249 13.74 -23.72 -2.85
CA LYS A 249 14.07 -24.75 -3.84
C LYS A 249 13.76 -24.24 -5.27
N PRO A 250 14.51 -24.68 -6.31
CA PRO A 250 14.29 -24.24 -7.69
C PRO A 250 12.84 -24.44 -8.18
N GLU A 251 12.23 -25.57 -7.83
CA GLU A 251 10.86 -25.90 -8.15
C GLU A 251 9.84 -24.96 -7.50
N TRP A 252 10.11 -24.47 -6.28
CA TRP A 252 9.26 -23.48 -5.61
C TRP A 252 9.30 -22.12 -6.31
N ARG A 253 10.49 -21.71 -6.79
CA ARG A 253 10.64 -20.48 -7.58
C ARG A 253 9.89 -20.59 -8.90
N ALA A 254 10.09 -21.69 -9.62
CA ALA A 254 9.42 -21.93 -10.91
C ALA A 254 7.89 -21.94 -10.76
N LEU A 255 7.38 -22.55 -9.69
CA LEU A 255 5.96 -22.57 -9.40
C LEU A 255 5.42 -21.15 -9.14
N LEU A 256 6.10 -20.34 -8.32
CA LEU A 256 5.68 -18.96 -8.06
C LEU A 256 5.83 -18.03 -9.27
N ASP A 257 6.83 -18.22 -10.12
CA ASP A 257 6.95 -17.47 -11.37
C ASP A 257 5.73 -17.71 -12.28
N GLU A 258 5.27 -18.95 -12.39
CA GLU A 258 4.07 -19.29 -13.15
C GLU A 258 2.79 -18.74 -12.49
N MET A 259 2.64 -18.94 -11.18
CA MET A 259 1.49 -18.45 -10.43
C MET A 259 1.35 -16.92 -10.50
N ALA A 260 2.46 -16.19 -10.46
CA ALA A 260 2.46 -14.73 -10.54
C ALA A 260 1.93 -14.21 -11.89
N VAL A 261 2.20 -14.90 -13.00
CA VAL A 261 1.66 -14.52 -14.32
C VAL A 261 0.13 -14.66 -14.32
N VAL A 262 -0.38 -15.81 -13.90
CA VAL A 262 -1.82 -16.10 -13.87
C VAL A 262 -2.57 -15.20 -12.89
N ALA A 263 -2.02 -14.99 -11.69
CA ALA A 263 -2.61 -14.09 -10.71
C ALA A 263 -2.70 -12.65 -11.22
N THR A 264 -1.65 -12.17 -11.89
CA THR A 264 -1.61 -10.82 -12.49
C THR A 264 -2.64 -10.69 -13.61
N GLU A 265 -2.76 -11.72 -14.45
CA GLU A 265 -3.73 -11.72 -15.55
C GLU A 265 -5.17 -11.65 -15.01
N GLU A 266 -5.54 -12.52 -14.07
CA GLU A 266 -6.88 -12.51 -13.45
C GLU A 266 -7.14 -11.16 -12.78
N TYR A 267 -6.21 -10.70 -11.93
CA TYR A 267 -6.34 -9.42 -11.23
C TYR A 267 -6.59 -8.26 -12.20
N ARG A 268 -5.73 -8.12 -13.22
CA ARG A 268 -5.85 -7.02 -14.18
C ARG A 268 -7.06 -7.18 -15.10
N SER A 269 -7.50 -8.40 -15.38
CA SER A 269 -8.73 -8.66 -16.15
C SER A 269 -9.96 -8.05 -15.50
N ILE A 270 -10.02 -8.08 -14.16
CA ILE A 270 -11.15 -7.54 -13.39
C ILE A 270 -10.92 -6.07 -13.06
N VAL A 271 -9.74 -5.68 -12.59
CA VAL A 271 -9.54 -4.33 -12.03
C VAL A 271 -9.33 -3.27 -13.12
N PHE A 272 -8.72 -3.65 -14.25
CA PHE A 272 -8.33 -2.69 -15.31
C PHE A 272 -8.98 -2.97 -16.66
N LYS A 273 -9.26 -4.23 -17.01
CA LYS A 273 -9.83 -4.57 -18.33
C LYS A 273 -11.35 -4.65 -18.35
N GLU A 274 -12.01 -4.97 -17.23
CA GLU A 274 -13.47 -4.99 -17.13
C GLU A 274 -14.01 -3.54 -17.15
N PRO A 275 -14.69 -3.12 -18.23
CA PRO A 275 -15.06 -1.71 -18.41
C PRO A 275 -15.97 -1.17 -17.32
N ARG A 276 -16.79 -2.05 -16.71
CA ARG A 276 -17.76 -1.66 -15.69
C ARG A 276 -17.25 -1.77 -14.26
N PHE A 277 -15.99 -2.17 -14.07
CA PHE A 277 -15.44 -2.38 -12.72
C PHE A 277 -15.43 -1.10 -11.88
N VAL A 278 -15.06 0.04 -12.46
CA VAL A 278 -15.02 1.32 -11.73
C VAL A 278 -16.41 1.77 -11.29
N GLU A 279 -17.42 1.52 -12.13
CA GLU A 279 -18.83 1.79 -11.81
C GLU A 279 -19.27 0.92 -10.63
N TYR A 280 -19.08 -0.40 -10.74
CA TYR A 280 -19.37 -1.35 -9.67
C TYR A 280 -18.65 -1.01 -8.36
N PHE A 281 -17.36 -0.68 -8.42
CA PHE A 281 -16.56 -0.31 -7.26
C PHE A 281 -17.13 0.90 -6.50
N ARG A 282 -17.55 1.95 -7.21
CA ARG A 282 -18.13 3.16 -6.58
C ARG A 282 -19.51 2.90 -5.98
N LEU A 283 -20.28 2.00 -6.58
CA LEU A 283 -21.59 1.61 -6.06
C LEU A 283 -21.46 0.67 -4.85
N ALA A 284 -20.66 -0.37 -4.97
CA ALA A 284 -20.52 -1.42 -3.95
C ALA A 284 -19.75 -0.97 -2.70
N THR A 285 -18.99 0.14 -2.76
CA THR A 285 -18.14 0.62 -1.66
C THR A 285 -18.39 2.09 -1.32
N PRO A 286 -17.99 2.56 -0.11
CA PRO A 286 -18.07 3.97 0.26
C PRO A 286 -16.91 4.84 -0.27
N GLU A 287 -16.22 4.46 -1.35
CA GLU A 287 -15.03 5.18 -1.83
C GLU A 287 -15.31 6.65 -2.17
N THR A 288 -16.44 6.92 -2.82
CA THR A 288 -16.76 8.27 -3.27
C THR A 288 -17.06 9.19 -2.09
N GLU A 289 -17.78 8.69 -1.07
CA GLU A 289 -18.04 9.42 0.15
C GLU A 289 -16.77 9.63 0.97
N TYR A 290 -15.88 8.62 1.06
CA TYR A 290 -14.59 8.77 1.73
C TYR A 290 -13.75 9.93 1.14
N GLY A 291 -13.78 10.11 -0.19
CA GLY A 291 -13.07 11.20 -0.85
C GLY A 291 -13.70 12.59 -0.67
N ARG A 292 -14.99 12.65 -0.33
CA ARG A 292 -15.74 13.91 -0.12
C ARG A 292 -15.80 14.33 1.36
N MET A 293 -15.75 13.36 2.27
CA MET A 293 -15.88 13.58 3.71
C MET A 293 -14.54 13.87 4.36
N ASN A 294 -14.56 14.63 5.47
CA ASN A 294 -13.38 15.04 6.23
C ASN A 294 -12.79 13.91 7.09
N ILE A 295 -12.46 12.77 6.48
CA ILE A 295 -11.90 11.58 7.13
C ILE A 295 -10.42 11.40 6.76
N GLY A 296 -10.06 11.61 5.50
CA GLY A 296 -8.69 11.53 5.01
C GLY A 296 -8.02 12.90 4.96
N SER A 297 -6.75 12.99 5.36
CA SER A 297 -5.96 14.23 5.25
C SER A 297 -5.42 14.51 3.84
N ARG A 298 -5.65 13.61 2.88
CA ARG A 298 -5.09 13.67 1.53
C ARG A 298 -6.17 13.38 0.49
N PRO A 299 -6.10 14.00 -0.71
CA PRO A 299 -6.97 13.64 -1.82
C PRO A 299 -6.89 12.14 -2.14
N SER A 300 -8.05 11.51 -2.39
CA SER A 300 -8.14 10.07 -2.65
C SER A 300 -7.50 9.67 -3.99
N LYS A 301 -7.48 10.57 -4.97
CA LYS A 301 -6.91 10.36 -6.30
C LYS A 301 -5.80 11.36 -6.61
N ARG A 302 -4.89 10.95 -7.50
CA ARG A 302 -3.87 11.83 -8.10
C ARG A 302 -4.45 12.65 -9.26
N LYS A 303 -5.47 12.13 -9.96
CA LYS A 303 -6.22 12.82 -11.02
C LYS A 303 -7.72 12.54 -10.85
N PRO A 304 -8.61 13.55 -10.72
CA PRO A 304 -10.03 13.34 -10.38
C PRO A 304 -10.80 12.44 -11.36
N SER A 305 -10.53 12.55 -12.67
CA SER A 305 -11.21 11.83 -13.74
C SER A 305 -10.63 10.43 -14.06
N GLY A 306 -9.58 9.99 -13.36
CA GLY A 306 -8.92 8.72 -13.67
C GLY A 306 -9.63 7.48 -13.12
N GLY A 307 -9.25 6.32 -13.70
CA GLY A 307 -9.60 4.98 -13.22
C GLY A 307 -8.85 4.58 -11.95
N ILE A 308 -8.74 3.26 -11.69
CA ILE A 308 -8.07 2.70 -10.51
C ILE A 308 -6.57 3.08 -10.45
N GLU A 309 -5.95 3.36 -11.61
CA GLU A 309 -4.56 3.83 -11.74
C GLU A 309 -4.35 5.16 -11.00
N SER A 310 -5.36 6.03 -11.02
CA SER A 310 -5.33 7.34 -10.35
C SER A 310 -5.63 7.27 -8.86
N LEU A 311 -6.26 6.19 -8.40
CA LEU A 311 -6.63 5.97 -7.01
C LEU A 311 -5.41 5.58 -6.18
N ARG A 312 -5.23 6.23 -5.03
CA ARG A 312 -4.14 5.89 -4.09
C ARG A 312 -4.41 4.56 -3.39
N ALA A 313 -3.36 3.87 -2.95
CA ALA A 313 -3.51 2.59 -2.27
C ALA A 313 -4.25 2.65 -0.91
N ILE A 314 -4.31 3.81 -0.24
CA ILE A 314 -5.08 3.96 1.02
C ILE A 314 -6.59 3.83 0.73
N PRO A 315 -7.20 4.71 -0.07
CA PRO A 315 -8.61 4.59 -0.46
C PRO A 315 -8.97 3.23 -1.04
N TRP A 316 -8.10 2.66 -1.88
CA TRP A 316 -8.31 1.34 -2.49
C TRP A 316 -8.54 0.24 -1.45
N ILE A 317 -7.61 0.09 -0.50
CA ILE A 317 -7.72 -0.93 0.55
C ILE A 317 -8.84 -0.58 1.54
N PHE A 318 -9.01 0.69 1.86
CA PHE A 318 -10.01 1.18 2.82
C PHE A 318 -11.43 0.86 2.35
N ALA A 319 -11.78 1.24 1.12
CA ALA A 319 -13.12 1.06 0.56
C ALA A 319 -13.58 -0.41 0.59
N TRP A 320 -12.71 -1.35 0.19
CA TRP A 320 -13.03 -2.79 0.23
C TRP A 320 -12.97 -3.41 1.63
N THR A 321 -12.27 -2.77 2.56
CA THR A 321 -12.25 -3.18 3.97
C THR A 321 -13.58 -2.81 4.64
N GLN A 322 -14.11 -1.63 4.35
CA GLN A 322 -15.39 -1.16 4.87
C GLN A 322 -16.55 -2.11 4.56
N THR A 323 -16.52 -2.75 3.39
CA THR A 323 -17.59 -3.66 2.94
C THR A 323 -17.37 -5.12 3.32
N ARG A 324 -16.32 -5.42 4.11
CA ARG A 324 -15.93 -6.78 4.52
C ARG A 324 -15.62 -7.71 3.36
N PHE A 325 -15.29 -7.16 2.18
CA PHE A 325 -15.04 -7.95 0.98
C PHE A 325 -13.55 -8.15 0.69
N HIS A 326 -12.71 -7.18 1.05
CA HIS A 326 -11.24 -7.27 0.98
C HIS A 326 -10.66 -7.71 -0.37
N LEU A 327 -11.38 -7.48 -1.48
CA LEU A 327 -11.01 -7.84 -2.84
C LEU A 327 -9.52 -7.59 -3.20
N PRO A 328 -8.91 -6.44 -2.83
CA PRO A 328 -7.51 -6.17 -3.15
C PRO A 328 -6.48 -7.14 -2.58
N VAL A 329 -6.83 -7.92 -1.56
CA VAL A 329 -5.87 -8.77 -0.84
C VAL A 329 -5.81 -10.17 -1.44
N TRP A 330 -6.94 -10.73 -1.87
CA TRP A 330 -7.06 -12.12 -2.29
C TRP A 330 -7.25 -12.31 -3.80
N LEU A 331 -7.69 -11.29 -4.54
CA LEU A 331 -7.92 -11.42 -5.98
C LEU A 331 -6.64 -11.81 -6.72
N GLY A 332 -6.73 -12.85 -7.57
CA GLY A 332 -5.59 -13.45 -8.27
C GLY A 332 -5.10 -14.77 -7.65
N PHE A 333 -5.28 -14.98 -6.34
CA PHE A 333 -4.84 -16.22 -5.68
C PHE A 333 -5.64 -17.45 -6.15
N GLY A 334 -6.96 -17.31 -6.28
CA GLY A 334 -7.86 -18.39 -6.70
C GLY A 334 -7.47 -18.96 -8.06
N ALA A 335 -7.34 -18.11 -9.09
CA ALA A 335 -6.91 -18.56 -10.41
C ALA A 335 -5.51 -19.18 -10.40
N ALA A 336 -4.56 -18.59 -9.67
CA ALA A 336 -3.19 -19.13 -9.60
C ALA A 336 -3.15 -20.52 -8.96
N PHE A 337 -3.85 -20.74 -7.85
CA PHE A 337 -3.95 -22.07 -7.23
C PHE A 337 -4.66 -23.06 -8.15
N LYS A 338 -5.78 -22.66 -8.75
CA LYS A 338 -6.53 -23.54 -9.65
C LYS A 338 -5.69 -23.98 -10.85
N HIS A 339 -4.98 -23.04 -11.46
CA HIS A 339 -4.10 -23.29 -12.61
C HIS A 339 -3.02 -24.34 -12.30
N ILE A 340 -2.27 -24.15 -11.21
CA ILE A 340 -1.19 -25.09 -10.86
C ILE A 340 -1.73 -26.46 -10.45
N LEU A 341 -2.90 -26.53 -9.80
CA LEU A 341 -3.49 -27.81 -9.36
C LEU A 341 -4.03 -28.60 -10.55
N GLN A 342 -4.55 -27.91 -11.57
CA GLN A 342 -5.00 -28.54 -12.82
C GLN A 342 -3.83 -29.03 -13.67
N LYS A 343 -2.68 -28.34 -13.60
CA LYS A 343 -1.47 -28.71 -14.36
C LYS A 343 -0.83 -30.00 -13.85
N ASP A 344 -0.72 -30.17 -12.54
CA ASP A 344 -0.20 -31.39 -11.92
C ASP A 344 -0.73 -31.53 -10.49
N ILE A 345 -1.39 -32.65 -10.18
CA ILE A 345 -1.94 -32.92 -8.85
C ILE A 345 -0.87 -32.94 -7.75
N ARG A 346 0.39 -33.25 -8.10
CA ARG A 346 1.54 -33.22 -7.18
C ARG A 346 1.85 -31.81 -6.69
N ASN A 347 1.43 -30.76 -7.41
CA ASN A 347 1.63 -29.38 -7.01
C ASN A 347 0.89 -29.02 -5.72
N LEU A 348 -0.19 -29.73 -5.36
CA LEU A 348 -0.82 -29.54 -4.05
C LEU A 348 0.15 -29.87 -2.91
N HIS A 349 0.84 -31.01 -3.03
CA HIS A 349 1.82 -31.42 -2.02
C HIS A 349 2.99 -30.44 -1.96
N MET A 350 3.46 -29.95 -3.12
CA MET A 350 4.50 -28.93 -3.19
C MET A 350 4.09 -27.62 -2.52
N LEU A 351 2.86 -27.14 -2.72
CA LEU A 351 2.36 -25.93 -2.05
C LEU A 351 2.24 -26.13 -0.53
N GLN A 352 1.80 -27.31 -0.09
CA GLN A 352 1.74 -27.65 1.33
C GLN A 352 3.14 -27.72 1.94
N GLU A 353 4.11 -28.29 1.23
CA GLU A 353 5.52 -28.30 1.63
C GLU A 353 6.06 -26.87 1.73
N MET A 354 5.82 -26.02 0.72
CA MET A 354 6.19 -24.60 0.75
C MET A 354 5.59 -23.88 1.96
N TYR A 355 4.32 -24.13 2.30
CA TYR A 355 3.67 -23.50 3.45
C TYR A 355 4.31 -23.93 4.78
N ASN A 356 4.74 -25.19 4.89
CA ASN A 356 5.35 -25.71 6.11
C ASN A 356 6.85 -25.38 6.24
N GLU A 357 7.58 -25.35 5.13
CA GLU A 357 9.05 -25.28 5.12
C GLU A 357 9.61 -23.92 4.68
N TRP A 358 8.82 -23.08 4.00
CA TRP A 358 9.29 -21.79 3.49
C TRP A 358 8.61 -20.61 4.20
N PRO A 359 9.33 -19.91 5.11
CA PRO A 359 8.75 -18.83 5.90
C PRO A 359 8.09 -17.72 5.08
N PHE A 360 8.64 -17.37 3.92
CA PHE A 360 8.07 -16.35 3.03
C PHE A 360 6.67 -16.75 2.53
N PHE A 361 6.53 -17.99 2.06
CA PHE A 361 5.26 -18.48 1.55
C PHE A 361 4.25 -18.58 2.69
N ARG A 362 4.67 -19.12 3.84
CA ARG A 362 3.85 -19.20 5.06
C ARG A 362 3.25 -17.86 5.46
N VAL A 363 4.07 -16.83 5.70
CA VAL A 363 3.56 -15.53 6.15
C VAL A 363 2.71 -14.82 5.09
N THR A 364 2.90 -15.16 3.81
CA THR A 364 2.06 -14.66 2.71
C THR A 364 0.66 -15.26 2.79
N ILE A 365 0.56 -16.57 3.00
CA ILE A 365 -0.72 -17.28 3.17
C ILE A 365 -1.41 -16.87 4.48
N ASP A 366 -0.69 -16.83 5.61
CA ASP A 366 -1.22 -16.44 6.92
C ASP A 366 -1.90 -15.06 6.88
N LEU A 367 -1.31 -14.11 6.15
CA LEU A 367 -1.89 -12.78 5.99
C LEU A 367 -3.23 -12.83 5.24
N VAL A 368 -3.31 -13.62 4.16
CA VAL A 368 -4.53 -13.75 3.37
C VAL A 368 -5.60 -14.49 4.17
N GLU A 369 -5.23 -15.53 4.91
CA GLU A 369 -6.12 -16.26 5.82
C GLU A 369 -6.72 -15.35 6.91
N MET A 370 -5.89 -14.52 7.54
CA MET A 370 -6.35 -13.51 8.52
C MET A 370 -7.31 -12.50 7.89
N VAL A 371 -7.12 -12.11 6.64
CA VAL A 371 -8.04 -11.22 5.94
C VAL A 371 -9.35 -11.92 5.60
N PHE A 372 -9.33 -13.20 5.20
CA PHE A 372 -10.55 -14.00 5.05
C PHE A 372 -11.32 -14.12 6.37
N ALA A 373 -10.62 -14.27 7.51
CA ALA A 373 -11.26 -14.30 8.84
C ALA A 373 -11.91 -12.96 9.24
N LYS A 374 -11.54 -11.85 8.59
CA LYS A 374 -12.20 -10.54 8.75
C LYS A 374 -13.29 -10.30 7.71
N GLY A 375 -13.34 -11.09 6.63
CA GLY A 375 -14.29 -10.93 5.55
C GLY A 375 -15.65 -11.55 5.84
N ASN A 376 -16.68 -11.06 5.15
CA ASN A 376 -18.02 -11.61 5.22
C ASN A 376 -18.75 -11.39 3.87
N PRO A 377 -18.83 -12.41 2.99
CA PRO A 377 -19.46 -12.27 1.68
C PRO A 377 -20.98 -11.99 1.77
N GLY A 378 -21.64 -12.35 2.88
CA GLY A 378 -23.04 -12.02 3.12
C GLY A 378 -23.26 -10.52 3.38
N ILE A 379 -22.34 -9.87 4.12
CA ILE A 379 -22.35 -8.41 4.26
C ILE A 379 -22.05 -7.75 2.91
N ALA A 380 -21.05 -8.23 2.17
CA ALA A 380 -20.76 -7.69 0.83
C ALA A 380 -21.99 -7.80 -0.10
N ALA A 381 -22.72 -8.91 -0.06
CA ALA A 381 -23.96 -9.08 -0.82
C ALA A 381 -25.08 -8.10 -0.40
N LEU A 382 -25.13 -7.71 0.88
CA LEU A 382 -26.07 -6.67 1.35
C LEU A 382 -25.74 -5.30 0.73
N TYR A 383 -24.46 -4.94 0.63
CA TYR A 383 -24.05 -3.69 -0.03
C TYR A 383 -24.48 -3.71 -1.50
N ASP A 384 -24.22 -4.81 -2.20
CA ASP A 384 -24.65 -4.96 -3.59
C ASP A 384 -26.16 -4.82 -3.74
N LYS A 385 -26.93 -5.57 -2.95
CA LYS A 385 -28.40 -5.56 -3.01
C LYS A 385 -28.99 -4.16 -2.81
N LEU A 386 -28.37 -3.34 -1.95
CA LEU A 386 -28.88 -2.02 -1.63
C LEU A 386 -28.35 -0.95 -2.60
N LEU A 387 -27.08 -1.02 -3.00
CA LEU A 387 -26.37 0.10 -3.62
C LEU A 387 -26.02 -0.11 -5.09
N VAL A 388 -25.95 -1.35 -5.55
CA VAL A 388 -25.52 -1.70 -6.91
C VAL A 388 -26.74 -1.89 -7.81
N SER A 389 -26.67 -1.35 -9.01
CA SER A 389 -27.72 -1.48 -10.03
C SER A 389 -27.91 -2.95 -10.44
N GLU A 390 -29.14 -3.34 -10.77
CA GLU A 390 -29.50 -4.74 -11.06
C GLU A 390 -28.63 -5.38 -12.14
N ASP A 391 -28.24 -4.60 -13.15
CA ASP A 391 -27.40 -5.03 -14.27
C ASP A 391 -25.92 -5.27 -13.90
N LEU A 392 -25.48 -4.81 -12.72
CA LEU A 392 -24.14 -5.04 -12.18
C LEU A 392 -24.08 -6.10 -11.08
N GLN A 393 -25.23 -6.54 -10.55
CA GLN A 393 -25.27 -7.59 -9.53
C GLN A 393 -24.62 -8.91 -9.97
N PRO A 394 -24.72 -9.36 -11.25
CA PRO A 394 -24.01 -10.56 -11.71
C PRO A 394 -22.49 -10.47 -11.59
N LEU A 395 -21.91 -9.27 -11.74
CA LEU A 395 -20.48 -9.06 -11.52
C LEU A 395 -20.12 -9.28 -10.04
N GLY A 396 -20.93 -8.74 -9.13
CA GLY A 396 -20.73 -8.94 -7.69
C GLY A 396 -20.89 -10.40 -7.25
N GLU A 397 -21.85 -11.12 -7.82
CA GLU A 397 -22.02 -12.56 -7.60
C GLU A 397 -20.79 -13.35 -8.08
N LYS A 398 -20.28 -13.05 -9.27
CA LYS A 398 -19.05 -13.66 -9.80
C LYS A 398 -17.86 -13.40 -8.87
N LEU A 399 -17.71 -12.19 -8.35
CA LEU A 399 -16.63 -11.86 -7.42
C LEU A 399 -16.78 -12.60 -6.09
N ARG A 400 -18.00 -12.75 -5.55
CA ARG A 400 -18.24 -13.55 -4.33
C ARG A 400 -17.98 -15.04 -4.53
N ALA A 401 -18.34 -15.60 -5.69
CA ALA A 401 -18.00 -16.97 -6.03
C ALA A 401 -16.47 -17.17 -6.06
N ASN A 402 -15.73 -16.20 -6.61
CA ASN A 402 -14.25 -16.22 -6.61
C ASN A 402 -13.68 -16.12 -5.18
N TYR A 403 -14.28 -15.29 -4.31
CA TYR A 403 -13.92 -15.22 -2.90
C TYR A 403 -14.00 -16.60 -2.22
N GLU A 404 -15.12 -17.30 -2.39
CA GLU A 404 -15.35 -18.62 -1.77
C GLU A 404 -14.42 -19.70 -2.34
N GLU A 405 -14.21 -19.72 -3.67
CA GLU A 405 -13.26 -20.63 -4.32
C GLU A 405 -11.83 -20.39 -3.83
N THR A 406 -11.41 -19.13 -3.76
CA THR A 406 -10.08 -18.74 -3.27
C THR A 406 -9.88 -19.16 -1.82
N GLN A 407 -10.86 -18.91 -0.94
CA GLN A 407 -10.80 -19.29 0.47
C GLN A 407 -10.65 -20.81 0.63
N LYS A 408 -11.42 -21.59 -0.13
CA LYS A 408 -11.35 -23.06 -0.09
C LYS A 408 -9.98 -23.58 -0.52
N LEU A 409 -9.45 -23.06 -1.63
CA LEU A 409 -8.12 -23.46 -2.14
C LEU A 409 -7.02 -23.07 -1.16
N LEU A 410 -7.10 -21.88 -0.56
CA LEU A 410 -6.15 -21.43 0.45
C LEU A 410 -6.11 -22.37 1.66
N LEU A 411 -7.27 -22.78 2.19
CA LEU A 411 -7.35 -23.73 3.32
C LEU A 411 -6.74 -25.10 2.95
N GLN A 412 -6.94 -25.58 1.72
CA GLN A 412 -6.30 -26.81 1.24
C GLN A 412 -4.78 -26.70 1.19
N VAL A 413 -4.25 -25.55 0.77
CA VAL A 413 -2.80 -25.27 0.73
C VAL A 413 -2.22 -25.17 2.13
N ALA A 414 -2.91 -24.50 3.05
CA ALA A 414 -2.49 -24.40 4.46
C ALA A 414 -2.66 -25.72 5.23
N GLY A 415 -3.48 -26.66 4.72
CA GLY A 415 -3.83 -27.89 5.43
C GLY A 415 -4.80 -27.67 6.60
N HIS A 416 -5.51 -26.54 6.62
CA HIS A 416 -6.47 -26.18 7.67
C HIS A 416 -7.89 -26.61 7.28
N ARG A 417 -8.72 -26.95 8.27
CA ARG A 417 -10.16 -27.23 8.08
C ARG A 417 -10.98 -25.95 8.14
N ASP A 418 -10.59 -25.03 9.02
CA ASP A 418 -11.24 -23.74 9.22
C ASP A 418 -10.22 -22.60 9.22
N LEU A 419 -10.69 -21.39 8.92
CA LEU A 419 -9.88 -20.18 9.01
C LEU A 419 -9.27 -20.03 10.42
N LEU A 420 -7.98 -19.67 10.43
CA LEU A 420 -7.15 -19.46 11.62
C LEU A 420 -7.09 -20.67 12.55
N GLU A 421 -7.09 -21.89 12.00
CA GLU A 421 -6.95 -23.12 12.79
C GLU A 421 -5.64 -23.11 13.60
N GLY A 422 -4.55 -22.64 13.02
CA GLY A 422 -3.25 -22.49 13.69
C GLY A 422 -3.12 -21.32 14.66
N ASP A 423 -4.12 -20.41 14.75
CA ASP A 423 -4.09 -19.24 15.66
C ASP A 423 -5.45 -19.01 16.35
N PRO A 424 -5.80 -19.82 17.35
CA PRO A 424 -7.07 -19.70 18.07
C PRO A 424 -7.21 -18.38 18.84
N TYR A 425 -6.09 -17.77 19.25
CA TYR A 425 -6.10 -16.50 19.99
C TYR A 425 -6.52 -15.34 19.09
N LEU A 426 -5.97 -15.27 17.88
CA LEU A 426 -6.40 -14.29 16.89
C LEU A 426 -7.86 -14.53 16.48
N LYS A 427 -8.24 -15.79 16.22
CA LYS A 427 -9.61 -16.17 15.87
C LYS A 427 -10.63 -15.70 16.91
N GLN A 428 -10.34 -15.91 18.20
CA GLN A 428 -11.21 -15.45 19.29
C GLN A 428 -11.36 -13.92 19.29
N ARG A 429 -10.23 -13.18 19.18
CA ARG A 429 -10.23 -11.71 19.21
C ARG A 429 -11.02 -11.09 18.06
N LEU A 430 -10.92 -11.66 16.86
CA LEU A 430 -11.68 -11.18 15.70
C LEU A 430 -13.17 -11.44 15.89
N ARG A 431 -13.54 -12.65 16.32
CA ARG A 431 -14.94 -13.03 16.54
C ARG A 431 -15.65 -12.13 17.56
N LEU A 432 -14.95 -11.68 18.60
CA LEU A 432 -15.51 -10.76 19.61
C LEU A 432 -15.81 -9.35 19.07
N ARG A 433 -15.17 -8.94 17.96
CA ARG A 433 -15.39 -7.64 17.32
C ARG A 433 -16.55 -7.67 16.33
N ASP A 434 -16.85 -8.83 15.76
CA ASP A 434 -17.77 -8.96 14.62
C ASP A 434 -19.18 -8.43 14.89
N ALA A 435 -19.72 -8.58 16.10
CA ALA A 435 -21.07 -8.10 16.42
C ALA A 435 -21.19 -6.57 16.26
N TYR A 436 -20.19 -5.83 16.74
CA TYR A 436 -20.15 -4.38 16.65
C TYR A 436 -19.93 -3.93 15.20
N ILE A 437 -18.92 -4.51 14.54
CA ILE A 437 -18.57 -4.15 13.16
C ILE A 437 -19.73 -4.46 12.20
N THR A 438 -20.38 -5.61 12.35
CA THR A 438 -21.54 -6.01 11.53
C THR A 438 -22.70 -5.03 11.69
N THR A 439 -22.97 -4.57 12.93
CA THR A 439 -24.00 -3.56 13.17
C THR A 439 -23.69 -2.27 12.43
N LEU A 440 -22.44 -1.81 12.49
CA LEU A 440 -21.97 -0.64 11.75
C LEU A 440 -22.01 -0.85 10.24
N ASN A 441 -21.71 -2.04 9.74
CA ASN A 441 -21.77 -2.35 8.30
C ASN A 441 -23.19 -2.24 7.76
N VAL A 442 -24.19 -2.79 8.47
CA VAL A 442 -25.60 -2.67 8.07
C VAL A 442 -26.04 -1.20 8.13
N CYS A 443 -25.71 -0.51 9.23
CA CYS A 443 -25.98 0.92 9.37
C CYS A 443 -25.38 1.74 8.23
N GLN A 444 -24.13 1.48 7.86
CA GLN A 444 -23.42 2.13 6.76
C GLN A 444 -24.11 1.89 5.42
N ALA A 445 -24.45 0.64 5.07
CA ALA A 445 -25.09 0.33 3.80
C ALA A 445 -26.45 1.04 3.63
N TYR A 446 -27.30 1.02 4.65
CA TYR A 446 -28.58 1.74 4.62
C TYR A 446 -28.40 3.27 4.64
N THR A 447 -27.37 3.79 5.33
CA THR A 447 -27.05 5.22 5.33
C THR A 447 -26.61 5.67 3.94
N LEU A 448 -25.76 4.89 3.25
CA LEU A 448 -25.37 5.13 1.86
C LEU A 448 -26.58 5.10 0.92
N LYS A 449 -27.50 4.15 1.08
CA LYS A 449 -28.74 4.11 0.28
C LYS A 449 -29.52 5.42 0.40
N ARG A 450 -29.73 5.90 1.63
CA ARG A 450 -30.44 7.14 1.93
C ARG A 450 -29.72 8.39 1.42
N ILE A 451 -28.39 8.37 1.37
CA ILE A 451 -27.58 9.47 0.84
C ILE A 451 -27.65 9.52 -0.69
N ARG A 452 -27.55 8.36 -1.35
CA ARG A 452 -27.41 8.26 -2.81
C ARG A 452 -28.73 8.27 -3.57
N ASP A 453 -29.81 7.81 -2.94
CA ASP A 453 -31.15 7.71 -3.54
C ASP A 453 -32.18 8.53 -2.75
N PRO A 454 -32.51 9.75 -3.20
CA PRO A 454 -33.53 10.59 -2.58
C PRO A 454 -34.95 9.99 -2.59
N ASP A 455 -35.23 9.07 -3.50
CA ASP A 455 -36.54 8.42 -3.64
C ASP A 455 -36.69 7.22 -2.68
N TYR A 456 -35.62 6.85 -1.97
CA TYR A 456 -35.66 5.82 -0.95
C TYR A 456 -36.39 6.31 0.31
N HIS A 457 -37.71 6.12 0.33
CA HIS A 457 -38.56 6.51 1.45
C HIS A 457 -38.32 5.66 2.70
N VAL A 458 -38.03 6.33 3.80
CA VAL A 458 -37.86 5.71 5.12
C VAL A 458 -38.99 6.13 6.07
N ALA A 459 -39.62 5.16 6.72
CA ALA A 459 -40.55 5.43 7.80
C ALA A 459 -39.77 5.82 9.07
N LEU A 460 -39.74 7.11 9.40
CA LEU A 460 -39.09 7.58 10.61
C LEU A 460 -39.92 7.19 11.84
N ARG A 461 -39.28 6.51 12.79
CA ARG A 461 -39.88 6.22 14.09
C ARG A 461 -39.87 7.46 15.00
N PRO A 462 -40.72 7.52 16.02
CA PRO A 462 -40.58 8.49 17.11
C PRO A 462 -39.18 8.43 17.73
N HIS A 463 -38.65 9.59 18.14
CA HIS A 463 -37.35 9.67 18.78
C HIS A 463 -37.33 8.84 20.07
N LEU A 464 -36.31 7.98 20.23
CA LEU A 464 -36.23 7.05 21.37
C LEU A 464 -35.38 7.58 22.54
N SER A 465 -34.39 8.44 22.28
CA SER A 465 -33.60 9.02 23.36
C SER A 465 -34.50 9.95 24.18
N LYS A 466 -34.44 9.82 25.50
CA LYS A 466 -35.20 10.67 26.44
C LYS A 466 -34.33 11.79 27.00
N GLU A 467 -33.03 11.80 26.69
CA GLU A 467 -32.14 12.90 27.03
C GLU A 467 -32.54 14.13 26.20
N ILE A 468 -32.81 15.23 26.90
CA ILE A 468 -33.18 16.51 26.32
C ILE A 468 -31.95 17.01 25.56
N MET A 469 -32.09 17.28 24.26
CA MET A 469 -31.10 18.06 23.53
C MET A 469 -31.09 19.45 24.15
N ASP A 470 -30.09 19.76 24.99
CA ASP A 470 -29.97 21.01 25.74
C ASP A 470 -29.81 22.24 24.82
N SER A 471 -29.61 22.06 23.51
CA SER A 471 -29.48 23.17 22.57
C SER A 471 -30.80 23.63 21.96
N SER A 472 -30.93 24.95 21.85
CA SER A 472 -32.00 25.64 21.11
C SER A 472 -31.95 25.40 19.59
N LYS A 473 -31.01 24.58 19.08
CA LYS A 473 -30.82 24.23 17.66
C LYS A 473 -30.41 22.76 17.49
N PRO A 474 -31.35 21.80 17.54
CA PRO A 474 -31.09 20.37 17.39
C PRO A 474 -30.28 19.99 16.15
N ALA A 475 -30.48 20.71 15.04
CA ALA A 475 -29.75 20.46 13.79
C ALA A 475 -28.23 20.74 13.89
N ALA A 476 -27.81 21.68 14.75
CA ALA A 476 -26.40 22.02 14.94
C ALA A 476 -25.62 20.92 15.69
N GLU A 477 -26.31 20.09 16.49
CA GLU A 477 -25.70 18.94 17.15
C GLU A 477 -25.51 17.74 16.22
N LEU A 478 -26.19 17.71 15.07
CA LEU A 478 -26.17 16.62 14.09
C LEU A 478 -25.12 16.80 12.97
N VAL A 479 -24.34 17.88 13.02
CA VAL A 479 -23.30 18.24 12.04
C VAL A 479 -21.99 18.64 12.72
N LYS A 480 -21.65 17.97 13.83
CA LYS A 480 -20.45 18.30 14.64
C LYS A 480 -19.16 17.96 13.91
N LEU A 481 -19.17 16.92 13.08
CA LEU A 481 -17.96 16.48 12.36
C LEU A 481 -17.73 17.30 11.07
N ASN A 482 -18.80 17.78 10.43
CA ASN A 482 -18.74 18.70 9.31
C ASN A 482 -19.90 19.70 9.33
N PRO A 483 -19.72 20.90 9.92
CA PRO A 483 -20.76 21.94 9.97
C PRO A 483 -21.19 22.48 8.59
N ALA A 484 -20.39 22.24 7.55
CA ALA A 484 -20.65 22.66 6.16
C ALA A 484 -21.24 21.52 5.30
N SER A 485 -21.79 20.46 5.91
CA SER A 485 -22.37 19.33 5.19
C SER A 485 -23.46 19.76 4.21
N GLU A 486 -23.38 19.24 2.98
CA GLU A 486 -24.42 19.41 1.95
C GLU A 486 -25.49 18.29 2.03
N TYR A 487 -25.30 17.28 2.87
CA TYR A 487 -26.25 16.18 3.07
C TYR A 487 -27.29 16.53 4.13
N ALA A 488 -28.40 15.78 4.17
CA ALA A 488 -29.38 15.94 5.23
C ALA A 488 -28.72 15.79 6.62
N PRO A 489 -29.03 16.67 7.59
CA PRO A 489 -28.34 16.69 8.89
C PRO A 489 -28.29 15.32 9.57
N GLY A 490 -27.10 14.95 10.06
CA GLY A 490 -26.84 13.67 10.73
C GLY A 490 -26.45 12.51 9.81
N LEU A 491 -26.71 12.56 8.49
CA LEU A 491 -26.33 11.47 7.57
C LEU A 491 -24.81 11.38 7.39
N GLU A 492 -24.15 12.51 7.15
CA GLU A 492 -22.68 12.56 7.01
C GLU A 492 -21.99 12.14 8.31
N ASP A 493 -22.37 12.71 9.45
CA ASP A 493 -21.81 12.36 10.75
C ASP A 493 -22.01 10.86 11.08
N THR A 494 -23.20 10.31 10.80
CA THR A 494 -23.46 8.87 10.95
C THR A 494 -22.54 8.05 10.05
N LEU A 495 -22.39 8.42 8.77
CA LEU A 495 -21.52 7.70 7.86
C LEU A 495 -20.06 7.75 8.32
N ILE A 496 -19.56 8.92 8.74
CA ILE A 496 -18.20 9.09 9.28
C ILE A 496 -18.00 8.19 10.51
N LEU A 497 -18.98 8.13 11.43
CA LEU A 497 -18.91 7.27 12.60
C LEU A 497 -18.83 5.79 12.23
N THR A 498 -19.63 5.34 11.26
CA THR A 498 -19.52 3.95 10.78
C THR A 498 -18.16 3.68 10.16
N MET A 499 -17.64 4.60 9.33
CA MET A 499 -16.34 4.45 8.69
C MET A 499 -15.20 4.34 9.71
N LYS A 500 -15.23 5.18 10.75
CA LYS A 500 -14.26 5.16 11.85
C LYS A 500 -14.36 3.91 12.72
N GLY A 501 -15.57 3.42 12.99
CA GLY A 501 -15.75 2.24 13.85
C GLY A 501 -15.50 0.91 13.14
N ILE A 502 -15.64 0.85 11.82
CA ILE A 502 -15.30 -0.34 11.01
C ILE A 502 -13.79 -0.43 10.74
N ALA A 503 -13.13 0.72 10.54
CA ALA A 503 -11.68 0.81 10.34
C ALA A 503 -10.92 0.42 11.61
#